data_AF-A0A8D8CPM6-F1
#
_entry.id   AF-A0A8D8CPM6-F1
#
_cell.length_a   1.000
_cell.length_b   1.000
_cell.length_c   1.000
_cell.angle_alpha   90.00
_cell.angle_beta   90.00
_cell.angle_gamma   90.00
#
_symmetry.space_group_name_H-M   'P 1'
#
loop_
_entity.id
_entity.type
_entity.pdbx_description
1 polymer ?
#
loop_
_entity_poly.entity_id
_entity_poly.type
_entity_poly.pdbx_seq_one_letter_code
_entity_poly.pdbx_strand_id
1 'polypeptide(L)'
;WGGENFELSFKIWQCGGSIEWVPCSRVGHVYRGFMPYNFGKLANKKKGPLITINYKRVIETWFDEQYKEYFYTREPLARFLDMGDISEQLALKERLQCKSFQWYMDNVAYDVLDKYPALPANLFWGELKNSGTEKCVDALGRQPPAIIGLQHCHGQGHNQLIRLNAAGQLGVGERCIEADNQGIKLAFCRLGTVDGPWQYDETTSTLLHRTYKMCMGYHPQTRALALMPCDVHNAYQSWKFHTITPRW
;
A
#
# COMPACT_ATOMS: atom_id res chain seq x y z
N TRP A 1 -16.07 -10.73 2.94
CA TRP A 1 -15.47 -9.75 3.86
C TRP A 1 -14.46 -8.97 3.07
N GLY A 2 -14.65 -7.67 3.04
CA GLY A 2 -13.85 -6.74 2.25
C GLY A 2 -14.48 -6.52 0.89
N GLY A 3 -14.76 -5.24 0.59
CA GLY A 3 -15.21 -4.78 -0.72
C GLY A 3 -16.72 -4.60 -0.85
N GLU A 4 -17.53 -5.39 -0.14
CA GLU A 4 -18.99 -5.39 -0.32
C GLU A 4 -19.65 -4.02 -0.03
N ASN A 5 -19.13 -3.30 0.98
CA ASN A 5 -19.60 -1.97 1.34
C ASN A 5 -19.30 -0.95 0.23
N PHE A 6 -18.15 -1.08 -0.42
CA PHE A 6 -17.74 -0.22 -1.53
C PHE A 6 -18.53 -0.56 -2.79
N GLU A 7 -18.67 -1.85 -3.13
CA GLU A 7 -19.41 -2.30 -4.30
C GLU A 7 -20.84 -1.77 -4.30
N LEU A 8 -21.55 -1.95 -3.18
CA LEU A 8 -22.92 -1.46 -3.06
C LEU A 8 -22.98 0.07 -3.11
N SER A 9 -22.02 0.76 -2.50
CA SER A 9 -21.98 2.22 -2.51
C SER A 9 -21.82 2.78 -3.93
N PHE A 10 -20.87 2.24 -4.69
CA PHE A 10 -20.62 2.64 -6.07
C PHE A 10 -21.79 2.30 -6.98
N LYS A 11 -22.38 1.11 -6.81
CA LYS A 11 -23.57 0.69 -7.55
C LYS A 11 -24.73 1.64 -7.35
N ILE A 12 -25.03 2.03 -6.11
CA ILE A 12 -26.13 2.96 -5.81
C ILE A 12 -25.85 4.33 -6.44
N TRP A 13 -24.69 4.94 -6.15
CA TRP A 13 -24.40 6.30 -6.62
C TRP A 13 -24.22 6.42 -8.13
N GLN A 14 -23.48 5.51 -8.75
CA GLN A 14 -23.21 5.58 -10.19
C GLN A 14 -24.43 5.21 -11.02
N CYS A 15 -25.37 4.39 -10.51
CA CYS A 15 -26.51 3.90 -11.27
C CYS A 15 -27.84 4.59 -10.89
N GLY A 16 -27.80 5.79 -10.29
CA GLY A 16 -28.96 6.68 -10.15
C GLY A 16 -29.68 6.67 -8.80
N GLY A 17 -29.15 6.00 -7.78
CA GLY A 17 -29.62 6.09 -6.40
C GLY A 17 -28.84 7.10 -5.55
N SER A 18 -29.14 7.15 -4.26
CA SER A 18 -28.41 7.93 -3.25
C SER A 18 -28.21 7.15 -1.95
N ILE A 19 -27.27 7.59 -1.13
CA ILE A 19 -26.98 7.00 0.19
C ILE A 19 -27.04 8.12 1.22
N GLU A 20 -27.93 7.98 2.19
CA GLU A 20 -28.17 9.00 3.21
C GLU A 20 -27.71 8.52 4.59
N TRP A 21 -27.07 9.42 5.33
CA TRP A 21 -26.81 9.24 6.75
C TRP A 21 -27.96 9.89 7.50
N VAL A 22 -28.71 9.11 8.29
CA VAL A 22 -29.90 9.60 9.02
C VAL A 22 -29.51 9.89 10.48
N PRO A 23 -29.27 11.14 10.91
CA PRO A 23 -28.72 11.43 12.24
C PRO A 23 -29.66 11.03 13.39
N CYS A 24 -30.96 10.97 13.10
CA CYS A 24 -32.01 10.58 14.05
C CYS A 24 -32.11 9.05 14.26
N SER A 25 -31.51 8.24 13.39
CA SER A 25 -31.49 6.78 13.53
C SER A 25 -30.10 6.35 13.98
N ARG A 26 -30.00 5.73 15.17
CA ARG A 26 -28.71 5.39 15.78
C ARG A 26 -28.69 3.92 16.18
N VAL A 27 -27.62 3.24 15.81
CA VAL A 27 -27.37 1.83 16.14
C VAL A 27 -25.99 1.73 16.80
N GLY A 28 -25.91 1.04 17.93
CA GLY A 28 -24.64 0.73 18.58
C GLY A 28 -23.96 -0.47 17.92
N HIS A 29 -22.68 -0.35 17.59
CA HIS A 29 -21.87 -1.45 17.05
C HIS A 29 -20.65 -1.68 17.94
N VAL A 30 -20.45 -2.92 18.39
CA VAL A 30 -19.30 -3.32 19.20
C VAL A 30 -18.14 -3.68 18.27
N TYR A 31 -17.09 -2.86 18.29
CA TYR A 31 -15.86 -3.17 17.57
C TYR A 31 -15.10 -4.31 18.25
N ARG A 32 -14.58 -5.23 17.44
CA ARG A 32 -13.77 -6.35 17.91
C ARG A 32 -12.32 -5.90 18.08
N GLY A 33 -11.66 -6.33 19.14
CA GLY A 33 -10.22 -6.08 19.34
C GLY A 33 -9.32 -6.89 18.39
N PHE A 34 -9.82 -8.02 17.88
CA PHE A 34 -9.16 -8.83 16.86
C PHE A 34 -10.20 -9.68 16.11
N MET A 35 -9.83 -10.27 14.98
CA MET A 35 -10.68 -11.18 14.22
C MET A 35 -10.59 -12.59 14.82
N PRO A 36 -11.65 -13.13 15.46
CA PRO A 36 -11.56 -14.38 16.21
C PRO A 36 -11.67 -15.65 15.33
N TYR A 37 -11.72 -15.48 14.01
CA TYR A 37 -11.87 -16.56 13.04
C TYR A 37 -10.91 -16.35 11.88
N ASN A 38 -10.49 -17.46 11.26
CA ASN A 38 -9.71 -17.45 10.03
C ASN A 38 -10.62 -17.78 8.83
N PHE A 39 -10.11 -17.56 7.62
CA PHE A 39 -10.82 -17.91 6.39
C PHE A 39 -10.79 -19.43 6.09
N GLY A 40 -10.24 -20.24 7.00
CA GLY A 40 -10.18 -21.70 6.92
C GLY A 40 -9.72 -22.22 5.55
N LYS A 41 -10.38 -23.27 5.07
CA LYS A 41 -10.09 -23.90 3.76
C LYS A 41 -10.32 -22.97 2.57
N LEU A 42 -11.07 -21.86 2.74
CA LEU A 42 -11.36 -20.93 1.66
C LEU A 42 -10.11 -20.16 1.24
N ALA A 43 -9.24 -19.80 2.21
CA ALA A 43 -7.96 -19.15 1.93
C ALA A 43 -7.05 -20.02 1.06
N ASN A 44 -7.11 -21.33 1.23
CA ASN A 44 -6.26 -22.27 0.49
C ASN A 44 -6.71 -22.50 -0.96
N LYS A 45 -7.93 -22.09 -1.32
CA LYS A 45 -8.48 -22.24 -2.67
C LYS A 45 -8.07 -21.11 -3.63
N LYS A 46 -7.52 -20.02 -3.10
CA LYS A 46 -7.14 -18.84 -3.89
C LYS A 46 -5.69 -18.48 -3.63
N LYS A 47 -5.01 -18.06 -4.68
CA LYS A 47 -3.65 -17.56 -4.61
C LYS A 47 -3.69 -16.12 -4.11
N GLY A 48 -3.23 -15.89 -2.89
CA GLY A 48 -3.15 -14.56 -2.26
C GLY A 48 -4.33 -14.20 -1.33
N PRO A 49 -4.32 -12.98 -0.75
CA PRO A 49 -5.31 -12.60 0.27
C PRO A 49 -6.72 -12.43 -0.32
N LEU A 50 -7.69 -13.18 0.20
CA LEU A 50 -9.09 -13.13 -0.25
C LEU A 50 -9.69 -11.71 -0.22
N ILE A 51 -9.30 -10.92 0.78
CA ILE A 51 -9.77 -9.53 0.94
C ILE A 51 -9.29 -8.66 -0.22
N THR A 52 -8.00 -8.77 -0.58
CA THR A 52 -7.41 -8.04 -1.71
C THR A 52 -8.03 -8.48 -3.05
N ILE A 53 -8.35 -9.76 -3.20
CA ILE A 53 -9.07 -10.29 -4.37
C ILE A 53 -10.46 -9.64 -4.48
N ASN A 54 -11.20 -9.52 -3.38
CA ASN A 54 -12.51 -8.86 -3.39
C ASN A 54 -12.39 -7.37 -3.72
N TYR A 55 -11.40 -6.66 -3.17
CA TYR A 55 -11.14 -5.27 -3.55
C TYR A 55 -10.82 -5.15 -5.04
N LYS A 56 -10.00 -6.05 -5.59
CA LYS A 56 -9.69 -6.07 -7.02
C LYS A 56 -10.95 -6.24 -7.88
N ARG A 57 -11.86 -7.15 -7.51
CA ARG A 57 -13.16 -7.31 -8.21
C ARG A 57 -13.96 -6.00 -8.23
N VAL A 58 -14.04 -5.31 -7.09
CA VAL A 58 -14.76 -4.04 -6.99
C VAL A 58 -14.10 -2.96 -7.85
N ILE A 59 -12.78 -2.83 -7.78
CA ILE A 59 -12.01 -1.82 -8.50
C ILE A 59 -12.10 -2.05 -10.01
N GLU A 60 -11.91 -3.28 -10.47
CA GLU A 60 -11.98 -3.62 -11.89
C GLU A 60 -13.38 -3.45 -12.48
N THR A 61 -14.43 -3.56 -11.66
CA THR A 61 -15.82 -3.33 -12.09
C THR A 61 -16.19 -1.84 -12.09
N TRP A 62 -15.89 -1.13 -10.99
CA TRP A 62 -16.51 0.15 -10.67
C TRP A 62 -15.58 1.36 -10.87
N PHE A 63 -14.27 1.19 -10.96
CA PHE A 63 -13.32 2.30 -11.13
C PHE A 63 -12.97 2.50 -12.60
N ASP A 64 -12.75 3.76 -12.97
CA ASP A 64 -12.11 4.09 -14.25
C ASP A 64 -10.59 3.88 -14.15
N GLU A 65 -9.90 3.71 -15.28
CA GLU A 65 -8.50 3.24 -15.32
C GLU A 65 -7.54 4.04 -14.44
N GLN A 66 -7.62 5.38 -14.46
CA GLN A 66 -6.77 6.23 -13.62
C GLN A 66 -6.88 5.91 -12.12
N TYR A 67 -8.07 5.56 -11.63
CA TYR A 67 -8.30 5.26 -10.23
C TYR A 67 -7.88 3.83 -9.86
N LYS A 68 -7.94 2.89 -10.82
CA LYS A 68 -7.39 1.55 -10.64
C LYS A 68 -5.88 1.62 -10.37
N GLU A 69 -5.18 2.48 -11.10
CA GLU A 69 -3.74 2.66 -10.97
C GLU A 69 -3.32 3.17 -9.58
N TYR A 70 -4.15 3.97 -8.90
CA TYR A 70 -3.88 4.37 -7.51
C TYR A 70 -3.90 3.19 -6.55
N PHE A 71 -4.85 2.26 -6.72
CA PHE A 71 -4.88 1.04 -5.92
C PHE A 71 -3.64 0.18 -6.17
N TYR A 72 -3.28 -0.03 -7.43
CA TYR A 72 -2.12 -0.85 -7.78
C TYR A 72 -0.78 -0.18 -7.45
N THR A 73 -0.73 1.14 -7.35
CA THR A 73 0.43 1.85 -6.81
C THR A 73 0.64 1.52 -5.34
N ARG A 74 -0.44 1.42 -4.55
CA ARG A 74 -0.34 1.06 -3.13
C ARG A 74 -0.16 -0.44 -2.91
N GLU A 75 -0.81 -1.26 -3.73
CA GLU A 75 -0.78 -2.73 -3.67
C GLU A 75 -0.29 -3.36 -5.00
N PRO A 76 1.00 -3.22 -5.36
CA PRO A 76 1.52 -3.70 -6.65
C PRO A 76 1.28 -5.19 -6.91
N LEU A 77 1.36 -6.01 -5.86
CA LEU A 77 1.15 -7.45 -5.97
C LEU A 77 -0.31 -7.82 -6.34
N ALA A 78 -1.27 -6.93 -6.10
CA ALA A 78 -2.66 -7.17 -6.46
C ALA A 78 -2.85 -7.32 -7.98
N ARG A 79 -1.96 -6.75 -8.79
CA ARG A 79 -2.01 -6.89 -10.25
C ARG A 79 -1.97 -8.35 -10.71
N PHE A 80 -1.23 -9.19 -10.00
CA PHE A 80 -1.09 -10.59 -10.38
C PHE A 80 -2.12 -11.54 -9.77
N LEU A 81 -3.01 -11.03 -8.90
CA LEU A 81 -4.04 -11.87 -8.30
C LEU A 81 -5.14 -12.18 -9.32
N ASP A 82 -5.52 -13.45 -9.43
CA ASP A 82 -6.72 -13.86 -10.18
C ASP A 82 -7.98 -13.41 -9.41
N MET A 83 -8.71 -12.48 -10.01
CA MET A 83 -9.97 -11.97 -9.46
C MET A 83 -11.18 -12.85 -9.80
N GLY A 84 -11.00 -13.85 -10.68
CA GLY A 84 -12.09 -14.62 -11.27
C GLY A 84 -12.93 -13.82 -12.27
N ASP A 85 -14.04 -14.39 -12.67
CA ASP A 85 -14.95 -13.77 -13.63
C ASP A 85 -15.74 -12.61 -13.00
N ILE A 86 -15.84 -11.50 -13.75
CA ILE A 86 -16.61 -10.29 -13.43
C ILE A 86 -17.52 -9.86 -14.59
N SER A 87 -17.72 -10.71 -15.61
CA SER A 87 -18.43 -10.37 -16.84
C SER A 87 -19.88 -9.95 -16.58
N GLU A 88 -20.58 -10.64 -15.67
CA GLU A 88 -21.95 -10.28 -15.30
C GLU A 88 -22.04 -8.92 -14.61
N GLN A 89 -21.05 -8.57 -13.80
CA GLN A 89 -20.99 -7.28 -13.09
C GLN A 89 -20.72 -6.13 -14.07
N LEU A 90 -19.86 -6.34 -15.06
CA LEU A 90 -19.61 -5.39 -16.13
C LEU A 90 -20.87 -5.21 -17.01
N ALA A 91 -21.52 -6.31 -17.42
CA ALA A 91 -22.76 -6.27 -18.17
C ALA A 91 -23.90 -5.58 -17.41
N LEU A 92 -23.95 -5.75 -16.07
CA LEU A 92 -24.89 -5.02 -15.21
C LEU A 92 -24.64 -3.51 -15.27
N LYS A 93 -23.38 -3.07 -15.14
CA LYS A 93 -22.98 -1.66 -15.19
C LYS A 93 -23.38 -1.01 -16.53
N GLU A 94 -23.16 -1.74 -17.63
CA GLU A 94 -23.55 -1.30 -18.98
C GLU A 94 -25.07 -1.23 -19.15
N ARG A 95 -25.80 -2.29 -18.78
CA ARG A 95 -27.26 -2.35 -18.88
C ARG A 95 -27.97 -1.24 -18.08
N LEU A 96 -27.44 -0.89 -16.91
CA LEU A 96 -27.99 0.18 -16.07
C LEU A 96 -27.51 1.57 -16.49
N GLN A 97 -26.66 1.67 -17.51
CA GLN A 97 -26.08 2.93 -18.01
C GLN A 97 -25.46 3.76 -16.87
N CYS A 98 -24.72 3.10 -15.98
CA CYS A 98 -24.14 3.75 -14.82
C CYS A 98 -23.11 4.80 -15.23
N LYS A 99 -23.02 5.87 -14.44
CA LYS A 99 -22.07 6.97 -14.60
C LYS A 99 -20.63 6.49 -14.35
N SER A 100 -19.66 7.24 -14.85
CA SER A 100 -18.23 6.95 -14.65
C SER A 100 -17.80 7.12 -13.19
N PHE A 101 -16.67 6.53 -12.83
CA PHE A 101 -16.09 6.76 -11.50
C PHE A 101 -15.59 8.20 -11.35
N GLN A 102 -15.11 8.81 -12.43
CA GLN A 102 -14.79 10.23 -12.46
C GLN A 102 -15.99 11.09 -12.05
N TRP A 103 -17.18 10.83 -12.61
CA TRP A 103 -18.40 11.55 -12.20
C TRP A 103 -18.67 11.39 -10.70
N TYR A 104 -18.50 10.18 -10.16
CA TYR A 104 -18.67 9.92 -8.73
C TYR A 104 -17.69 10.75 -7.88
N MET A 105 -16.42 10.80 -8.28
CA MET A 105 -15.41 11.60 -7.58
C MET A 105 -15.68 13.10 -7.67
N ASP A 106 -16.18 13.59 -8.79
CA ASP A 106 -16.46 15.02 -8.98
C ASP A 106 -17.74 15.49 -8.28
N ASN A 107 -18.74 14.62 -8.14
CA ASN A 107 -20.09 15.03 -7.72
C ASN A 107 -20.50 14.49 -6.34
N VAL A 108 -19.97 13.34 -5.93
CA VAL A 108 -20.36 12.67 -4.67
C VAL A 108 -19.21 12.67 -3.68
N ALA A 109 -17.99 12.33 -4.13
CA ALA A 109 -16.82 12.14 -3.29
C ALA A 109 -15.75 13.24 -3.51
N TYR A 110 -16.21 14.48 -3.73
CA TYR A 110 -15.38 15.62 -4.13
C TYR A 110 -14.33 16.02 -3.07
N ASP A 111 -14.58 15.72 -1.80
CA ASP A 111 -13.70 16.04 -0.67
C ASP A 111 -12.67 14.94 -0.36
N VAL A 112 -12.74 13.79 -1.04
CA VAL A 112 -11.85 12.66 -0.77
C VAL A 112 -10.40 13.01 -1.08
N LEU A 113 -10.14 13.70 -2.19
CA LEU A 113 -8.78 14.01 -2.64
C LEU A 113 -8.09 15.08 -1.78
N ASP A 114 -8.84 15.88 -1.00
CA ASP A 114 -8.27 16.83 -0.04
C ASP A 114 -7.51 16.11 1.08
N LYS A 115 -8.03 14.96 1.51
CA LYS A 115 -7.44 14.15 2.59
C LYS A 115 -6.55 13.03 2.06
N TYR A 116 -6.89 12.49 0.89
CA TYR A 116 -6.20 11.38 0.23
C TYR A 116 -5.85 11.75 -1.21
N PRO A 117 -4.79 12.55 -1.42
CA PRO A 117 -4.43 13.03 -2.75
C PRO A 117 -4.09 11.88 -3.70
N ALA A 118 -4.17 12.18 -5.00
CA ALA A 118 -3.76 11.26 -6.06
C ALA A 118 -2.33 10.74 -5.82
N LEU A 119 -2.16 9.42 -5.90
CA LEU A 119 -0.88 8.78 -5.62
C LEU A 119 0.06 8.90 -6.82
N PRO A 120 1.30 9.43 -6.64
CA PRO A 120 2.34 9.36 -7.66
C PRO A 120 2.73 7.91 -7.92
N ALA A 121 3.11 7.59 -9.17
CA ALA A 121 3.57 6.26 -9.53
C ALA A 121 4.79 5.83 -8.70
N ASN A 122 4.92 4.52 -8.46
CA ASN A 122 6.12 3.95 -7.87
C ASN A 122 7.28 4.00 -8.87
N LEU A 123 8.41 4.55 -8.46
CA LEU A 123 9.68 4.39 -9.17
C LEU A 123 10.24 2.99 -8.93
N PHE A 124 10.17 2.54 -7.68
CA PHE A 124 10.67 1.25 -7.24
C PHE A 124 9.68 0.61 -6.29
N TRP A 125 9.55 -0.72 -6.36
CA TRP A 125 8.81 -1.50 -5.39
C TRP A 125 9.30 -2.94 -5.36
N GLY A 126 9.09 -3.63 -4.24
CA GLY A 126 9.53 -5.00 -4.04
C GLY A 126 10.23 -5.17 -2.70
N GLU A 127 11.15 -6.13 -2.62
CA GLU A 127 12.01 -6.27 -1.46
C GLU A 127 13.16 -5.26 -1.54
N LEU A 128 13.47 -4.64 -0.40
CA LEU A 128 14.62 -3.75 -0.28
C LEU A 128 15.74 -4.47 0.47
N LYS A 129 16.68 -5.05 -0.29
CA LYS A 129 17.76 -5.89 0.23
C LYS A 129 19.00 -5.06 0.54
N ASN A 130 19.58 -5.27 1.72
CA ASN A 130 20.86 -4.72 2.12
C ASN A 130 22.00 -5.60 1.61
N SER A 131 23.00 -5.00 0.94
CA SER A 131 24.12 -5.75 0.33
C SER A 131 25.15 -6.26 1.35
N GLY A 132 25.28 -5.60 2.51
CA GLY A 132 26.22 -6.01 3.56
C GLY A 132 25.72 -7.19 4.40
N THR A 133 24.41 -7.28 4.62
CA THR A 133 23.81 -8.35 5.44
C THR A 133 23.07 -9.41 4.64
N GLU A 134 22.80 -9.16 3.36
CA GLU A 134 21.94 -9.98 2.50
C GLU A 134 20.51 -10.16 3.03
N LYS A 135 20.07 -9.27 3.93
CA LYS A 135 18.73 -9.25 4.53
C LYS A 135 17.88 -8.12 3.96
N CYS A 136 16.56 -8.24 4.09
CA CYS A 136 15.59 -7.30 3.56
C CYS A 136 14.98 -6.43 4.65
N VAL A 137 14.63 -5.19 4.31
CA VAL A 137 13.87 -4.29 5.18
C VAL A 137 12.50 -4.90 5.46
N ASP A 138 12.14 -4.94 6.74
CA ASP A 138 10.96 -5.63 7.24
C ASP A 138 10.27 -4.81 8.35
N ALA A 139 8.95 -4.63 8.23
CA ALA A 139 8.11 -3.94 9.20
C ALA A 139 7.88 -4.72 10.52
N LEU A 140 8.40 -5.94 10.61
CA LEU A 140 8.36 -6.90 11.73
C LEU A 140 6.94 -7.22 12.22
N GLY A 141 5.93 -7.04 11.37
CA GLY A 141 4.51 -7.18 11.73
C GLY A 141 4.04 -6.18 12.80
N ARG A 142 4.82 -5.12 13.06
CA ARG A 142 4.52 -4.13 14.12
C ARG A 142 3.52 -3.10 13.64
N GLN A 143 2.71 -2.59 14.56
CA GLN A 143 1.81 -1.47 14.30
C GLN A 143 2.56 -0.13 14.43
N PRO A 144 2.30 0.86 13.57
CA PRO A 144 2.93 2.17 13.68
C PRO A 144 2.44 2.93 14.93
N PRO A 145 3.29 3.78 15.55
CA PRO A 145 4.69 4.00 15.22
C PRO A 145 5.59 2.87 15.75
N ALA A 146 6.48 2.34 14.92
CA ALA A 146 7.39 1.27 15.33
C ALA A 146 8.71 1.27 14.56
N ILE A 147 9.82 1.03 15.26
CA ILE A 147 11.12 0.83 14.63
C ILE A 147 11.07 -0.43 13.76
N ILE A 148 11.51 -0.29 12.52
CA ILE A 148 11.64 -1.38 11.55
C ILE A 148 13.06 -1.93 11.55
N GLY A 149 13.28 -3.09 10.93
CA GLY A 149 14.58 -3.74 10.95
C GLY A 149 14.85 -4.54 9.69
N LEU A 150 15.84 -5.42 9.79
CA LEU A 150 16.18 -6.36 8.73
C LEU A 150 15.79 -7.78 9.11
N GLN A 151 15.22 -8.53 8.16
CA GLN A 151 14.93 -9.95 8.27
C GLN A 151 15.35 -10.71 7.01
N HIS A 152 15.33 -12.04 7.08
CA HIS A 152 15.61 -12.86 5.90
C HIS A 152 14.60 -12.51 4.78
N CYS A 153 15.12 -12.28 3.58
CA CYS A 153 14.29 -12.03 2.39
C CYS A 153 13.49 -13.29 2.06
N HIS A 154 12.17 -13.20 1.98
CA HIS A 154 11.31 -14.39 1.81
C HIS A 154 10.51 -14.39 0.51
N GLY A 155 10.52 -13.31 -0.28
CA GLY A 155 9.87 -13.19 -1.57
C GLY A 155 8.33 -13.19 -1.51
N GLN A 156 7.74 -13.03 -0.33
CA GLN A 156 6.27 -13.09 -0.15
C GLN A 156 5.61 -11.70 -0.13
N GLY A 157 6.41 -10.63 -0.09
CA GLY A 157 5.91 -9.26 0.05
C GLY A 157 5.43 -8.98 1.47
N HIS A 158 4.17 -8.57 1.63
CA HIS A 158 3.58 -8.17 2.92
C HIS A 158 4.42 -7.12 3.66
N ASN A 159 4.96 -7.46 4.83
CA ASN A 159 5.82 -6.62 5.67
C ASN A 159 7.20 -6.32 5.06
N GLN A 160 7.58 -7.01 3.97
CA GLN A 160 8.80 -6.74 3.18
C GLN A 160 8.50 -6.13 1.80
N LEU A 161 7.23 -5.77 1.51
CA LEU A 161 6.88 -5.09 0.27
C LEU A 161 7.09 -3.58 0.42
N ILE A 162 8.29 -3.12 0.11
CA ILE A 162 8.67 -1.71 0.16
C ILE A 162 8.29 -1.04 -1.16
N ARG A 163 7.77 0.18 -1.11
CA ARG A 163 7.55 1.05 -2.27
C ARG A 163 8.25 2.38 -2.10
N LEU A 164 8.79 2.92 -3.18
CA LEU A 164 9.29 4.29 -3.30
C LEU A 164 8.58 4.97 -4.48
N ASN A 165 7.78 6.00 -4.17
CA ASN A 165 7.08 6.75 -5.21
C ASN A 165 7.92 7.89 -5.81
N ALA A 166 7.46 8.43 -6.94
CA ALA A 166 8.12 9.52 -7.65
C ALA A 166 8.27 10.82 -6.84
N ALA A 167 7.48 11.01 -5.79
CA ALA A 167 7.56 12.15 -4.88
C ALA A 167 8.48 11.89 -3.66
N GLY A 168 9.16 10.73 -3.61
CA GLY A 168 10.11 10.38 -2.56
C GLY A 168 9.49 9.81 -1.28
N GLN A 169 8.22 9.38 -1.31
CA GLN A 169 7.60 8.67 -0.19
C GLN A 169 8.00 7.19 -0.24
N LEU A 170 8.70 6.76 0.81
CA LEU A 170 9.03 5.36 1.06
C LEU A 170 7.97 4.76 2.00
N GLY A 171 7.50 3.55 1.76
CA GLY A 171 6.43 2.98 2.57
C GLY A 171 6.20 1.48 2.41
N VAL A 172 5.30 0.96 3.25
CA VAL A 172 4.80 -0.42 3.24
C VAL A 172 3.28 -0.35 3.31
N GLY A 173 2.60 -0.78 2.25
CA GLY A 173 1.15 -0.61 2.10
C GLY A 173 0.72 0.84 2.30
N GLU A 174 -0.18 1.07 3.27
CA GLU A 174 -0.71 2.38 3.65
C GLU A 174 0.16 3.17 4.65
N ARG A 175 1.28 2.60 5.10
CA ARG A 175 2.19 3.23 6.07
C ARG A 175 3.42 3.79 5.39
N CYS A 176 4.01 4.78 6.02
CA CYS A 176 5.20 5.47 5.55
C CYS A 176 6.41 5.03 6.37
N ILE A 177 7.58 5.00 5.73
CA ILE A 177 8.86 4.81 6.40
C ILE A 177 9.44 6.20 6.63
N GLU A 178 9.64 6.55 7.89
CA GLU A 178 10.20 7.83 8.33
C GLU A 178 11.50 7.61 9.09
N ALA A 179 12.26 8.69 9.26
CA ALA A 179 13.51 8.67 10.00
C ALA A 179 13.57 9.84 10.98
N ASP A 180 14.05 9.56 12.19
CA ASP A 180 14.39 10.56 13.19
C ASP A 180 15.61 10.11 14.01
N ASN A 181 15.89 10.81 15.11
CA ASN A 181 17.02 10.50 15.99
C ASN A 181 16.93 9.13 16.69
N GLN A 182 15.75 8.49 16.71
CA GLN A 182 15.56 7.15 17.30
C GLN A 182 15.81 6.04 16.26
N GLY A 183 15.81 6.37 14.97
CA GLY A 183 16.11 5.44 13.89
C GLY A 183 15.09 5.48 12.76
N ILE A 184 15.07 4.42 11.96
CA ILE A 184 14.10 4.25 10.86
C ILE A 184 12.85 3.55 11.39
N LYS A 185 11.68 4.14 11.15
CA LYS A 185 10.40 3.67 11.71
C LYS A 185 9.29 3.62 10.68
N LEU A 186 8.35 2.72 10.92
CA LEU A 186 7.03 2.70 10.30
C LEU A 186 6.16 3.73 11.02
N ALA A 187 5.51 4.61 10.27
CA ALA A 187 4.65 5.67 10.78
C ALA A 187 3.32 5.73 9.99
N PHE A 188 2.35 6.41 10.59
CA PHE A 188 1.17 6.88 9.85
C PHE A 188 1.64 7.94 8.86
N CYS A 189 1.32 7.76 7.58
CA CYS A 189 1.60 8.78 6.58
C CYS A 189 0.88 10.09 6.96
N ARG A 190 1.55 11.23 6.75
CA ARG A 190 0.96 12.55 6.96
C ARG A 190 -0.26 12.74 6.04
N LEU A 191 -1.42 12.98 6.64
CA LEU A 191 -2.68 13.17 5.94
C LEU A 191 -2.58 14.33 4.93
N GLY A 192 -3.23 14.19 3.78
CA GLY A 192 -3.20 15.21 2.72
C GLY A 192 -1.87 15.27 1.95
N THR A 193 -0.93 14.33 2.17
CA THR A 193 0.38 14.37 1.51
C THR A 193 0.81 13.02 0.97
N VAL A 194 1.54 13.06 -0.15
CA VAL A 194 2.02 11.89 -0.90
C VAL A 194 3.51 11.96 -1.20
N ASP A 195 4.17 13.03 -0.74
CA ASP A 195 5.60 13.25 -0.82
C ASP A 195 6.34 12.62 0.37
N GLY A 196 7.65 12.50 0.22
CA GLY A 196 8.52 12.10 1.31
C GLY A 196 9.98 12.44 1.02
N PRO A 197 10.85 12.42 2.03
CA PRO A 197 12.21 12.92 1.91
C PRO A 197 13.19 11.92 1.27
N TRP A 198 12.74 10.74 0.83
CA TRP A 198 13.62 9.68 0.35
C TRP A 198 13.98 9.85 -1.11
N GLN A 199 15.24 9.65 -1.43
CA GLN A 199 15.77 9.60 -2.79
C GLN A 199 16.67 8.36 -2.91
N TYR A 200 16.36 7.50 -3.86
CA TYR A 200 17.18 6.34 -4.18
C TYR A 200 18.04 6.65 -5.41
N ASP A 201 19.32 6.36 -5.32
CA ASP A 201 20.26 6.43 -6.43
C ASP A 201 20.66 5.01 -6.83
N GLU A 202 20.24 4.57 -8.01
CA GLU A 202 20.53 3.24 -8.54
C GLU A 202 22.02 3.01 -8.80
N THR A 203 22.75 4.07 -9.16
CA THR A 203 24.17 3.95 -9.53
C THR A 203 25.03 3.66 -8.32
N THR A 204 24.74 4.33 -7.20
CA THR A 204 25.43 4.13 -5.92
C THR A 204 24.74 3.12 -5.01
N SER A 205 23.51 2.71 -5.37
CA SER A 205 22.64 1.87 -4.53
C SER A 205 22.39 2.47 -3.14
N THR A 206 22.35 3.80 -3.02
CA THR A 206 22.17 4.49 -1.73
C THR A 206 20.76 5.08 -1.58
N LEU A 207 20.26 5.12 -0.34
CA LEU A 207 18.99 5.75 0.03
C LEU A 207 19.25 7.03 0.83
N LEU A 208 19.25 8.17 0.15
CA LEU A 208 19.44 9.49 0.73
C LEU A 208 18.14 10.03 1.35
N HIS A 209 18.25 10.56 2.56
CA HIS A 209 17.21 11.36 3.18
C HIS A 209 17.47 12.85 2.93
N ARG A 210 16.70 13.47 2.04
CA ARG A 210 16.93 14.84 1.52
C ARG A 210 16.94 15.93 2.58
N THR A 211 16.19 15.78 3.68
CA THR A 211 16.15 16.75 4.78
C THR A 211 17.42 16.72 5.63
N TYR A 212 17.83 15.54 6.10
CA TYR A 212 19.00 15.37 6.97
C TYR A 212 20.33 15.29 6.21
N LYS A 213 20.30 15.13 4.88
CA LYS A 213 21.51 14.90 4.04
C LYS A 213 22.33 13.70 4.50
N MET A 214 21.64 12.67 4.97
CA MET A 214 22.21 11.42 5.46
C MET A 214 21.60 10.24 4.73
N CYS A 215 22.31 9.12 4.68
CA CYS A 215 21.86 7.92 4.01
C CYS A 215 21.31 6.92 5.03
N MET A 216 20.29 6.15 4.63
CA MET A 216 19.86 4.98 5.39
C MET A 216 20.99 3.95 5.39
N GLY A 217 21.31 3.43 6.56
CA GLY A 217 22.24 2.32 6.68
C GLY A 217 21.92 1.41 7.85
N TYR A 218 22.52 0.23 7.82
CA TYR A 218 22.44 -0.75 8.88
C TYR A 218 23.67 -0.69 9.79
N HIS A 219 23.45 -0.59 11.09
CA HIS A 219 24.53 -0.57 12.07
C HIS A 219 24.75 -1.98 12.64
N PRO A 220 25.86 -2.68 12.32
CA PRO A 220 26.00 -4.11 12.60
C PRO A 220 26.06 -4.47 14.09
N GLN A 221 26.58 -3.58 14.94
CA GLN A 221 26.75 -3.85 16.37
C GLN A 221 25.41 -3.73 17.13
N THR A 222 24.70 -2.62 16.94
CA THR A 222 23.37 -2.36 17.53
C THR A 222 22.23 -3.07 16.78
N ARG A 223 22.49 -3.60 15.59
CA ARG A 223 21.52 -4.26 14.70
C ARG A 223 20.32 -3.39 14.34
N ALA A 224 20.54 -2.09 14.22
CA ALA A 224 19.50 -1.09 13.97
C ALA A 224 19.66 -0.44 12.59
N LEU A 225 18.54 0.00 12.02
CA LEU A 225 18.51 0.91 10.88
C LEU A 225 18.55 2.35 11.38
N ALA A 226 19.45 3.15 10.83
CA ALA A 226 19.63 4.55 11.20
C ALA A 226 20.06 5.39 10.00
N LEU A 227 19.97 6.71 10.17
CA LEU A 227 20.62 7.66 9.27
C LEU A 227 22.09 7.82 9.67
N MET A 228 22.97 7.77 8.68
CA MET A 228 24.41 7.93 8.86
C MET A 228 24.99 8.80 7.73
N PRO A 229 26.20 9.38 7.91
CA PRO A 229 26.92 10.00 6.81
C PRO A 229 27.01 9.04 5.62
N CYS A 230 26.67 9.54 4.44
CA CYS A 230 26.62 8.74 3.22
C CYS A 230 28.01 8.22 2.85
N ASP A 231 28.14 6.91 2.71
CA ASP A 231 29.34 6.22 2.25
C ASP A 231 28.96 5.17 1.19
N VAL A 232 29.30 5.47 -0.07
CA VAL A 232 28.98 4.64 -1.23
C VAL A 232 29.79 3.33 -1.28
N HIS A 233 30.89 3.23 -0.53
CA HIS A 233 31.70 2.02 -0.42
C HIS A 233 31.25 1.11 0.71
N ASN A 234 30.40 1.62 1.62
CA ASN A 234 29.89 0.86 2.74
C ASN A 234 28.74 -0.06 2.29
N ALA A 235 29.01 -1.37 2.24
CA ALA A 235 28.00 -2.38 1.88
C ALA A 235 26.75 -2.35 2.79
N TYR A 236 26.85 -1.88 4.04
CA TYR A 236 25.71 -1.71 4.94
C TYR A 236 24.83 -0.50 4.63
N GLN A 237 25.28 0.42 3.76
CA GLN A 237 24.50 1.53 3.20
C GLN A 237 24.06 1.28 1.74
N SER A 238 24.42 0.12 1.17
CA SER A 238 24.03 -0.30 -0.17
C SER A 238 22.73 -1.12 -0.14
N TRP A 239 21.72 -0.64 -0.86
CA TRP A 239 20.36 -1.16 -0.93
C TRP A 239 19.98 -1.51 -2.36
N LYS A 240 19.33 -2.64 -2.57
CA LYS A 240 18.86 -3.08 -3.89
C LYS A 240 17.38 -3.42 -3.84
N PHE A 241 16.61 -2.78 -4.72
CA PHE A 241 15.23 -3.18 -4.95
C PHE A 241 15.18 -4.44 -5.81
N HIS A 242 14.41 -5.41 -5.36
CA HIS A 242 14.07 -6.61 -6.13
C HIS A 242 12.56 -6.70 -6.25
N THR A 243 12.06 -6.45 -7.46
CA THR A 243 10.63 -6.58 -7.77
C THR A 243 10.17 -8.01 -7.50
N ILE A 244 9.11 -8.14 -6.71
CA ILE A 244 8.55 -9.45 -6.37
C ILE A 244 7.57 -9.84 -7.47
N THR A 245 7.89 -10.89 -8.20
CA THR A 245 6.95 -11.61 -9.07
C THR A 245 6.57 -12.90 -8.35
N PRO A 246 5.31 -13.06 -7.90
CA PRO A 246 4.97 -14.28 -7.18
C PRO A 246 5.04 -15.50 -8.11
N ARG A 247 5.35 -16.67 -7.54
CA ARG A 247 5.71 -17.91 -8.28
C ARG A 247 4.64 -19.01 -8.26
N TRP A 248 3.45 -18.69 -7.75
CA TRP A 248 2.33 -19.61 -7.57
C TRP A 248 1.60 -20.04 -8.84
#